data_AF-A0A430FMG9-F1
#
_entry.id   AF-A0A430FMG9-F1
#
_cell.length_a   1.000
_cell.length_b   1.000
_cell.length_c   1.000
_cell.angle_alpha   90.00
_cell.angle_beta   90.00
_cell.angle_gamma   90.00
#
_symmetry.space_group_name_H-M   'P 1'
#
loop_
_entity.id
_entity.type
_entity.pdbx_description
1 polymer ?
#
loop_
_entity_poly.entity_id
_entity_poly.type
_entity_poly.pdbx_seq_one_letter_code
_entity_poly.pdbx_strand_id
1 'polypeptide(L)' 'MKLLTPNDIHNATFTVHYLRGGYDTDQVDDLLDQAAATIAVLWAELQTYRNTI' A
#
# COMPACT_ATOMS: atom_id res chain seq x y z
N MET A 1 17.24 0.59 1.26
CA MET A 1 15.83 0.25 0.96
C MET A 1 15.01 0.44 2.22
N LYS A 2 13.95 1.24 2.17
CA LYS A 2 12.98 1.38 3.28
C LYS A 2 11.95 0.26 3.14
N LEU A 3 11.64 -0.44 4.22
CA LEU A 3 10.57 -1.45 4.21
C LEU A 3 9.24 -0.70 4.04
N LEU A 4 8.48 -1.05 3.01
CA LEU A 4 7.17 -0.47 2.75
C LEU A 4 6.23 -0.87 3.89
N THR A 5 5.62 0.11 4.56
CA THR A 5 4.64 -0.14 5.62
C THR A 5 3.22 0.00 5.08
N PRO A 6 2.21 -0.63 5.70
CA PRO A 6 0.81 -0.42 5.32
C PRO A 6 0.41 1.07 5.36
N ASN A 7 0.98 1.81 6.31
CA ASN A 7 0.75 3.24 6.44
C ASN A 7 1.40 4.05 5.31
N ASP A 8 2.51 3.60 4.73
CA ASP A 8 3.11 4.26 3.56
C ASP A 8 2.22 4.10 2.31
N ILE A 9 1.44 3.02 2.21
CA ILE A 9 0.50 2.79 1.10
C ILE A 9 -0.73 3.67 1.26
N HIS A 10 -1.28 3.74 2.48
CA HIS A 10 -2.46 4.56 2.75
C HIS A 10 -2.20 6.07 2.60
N ASN A 11 -0.97 6.52 2.86
CA ASN A 11 -0.58 7.92 2.68
C ASN A 11 -0.02 8.22 1.27
N ALA A 12 -0.01 7.25 0.36
CA ALA A 12 0.49 7.47 -0.99
C ALA A 12 -0.45 8.43 -1.74
N THR A 13 0.11 9.51 -2.29
CA THR A 13 -0.66 10.49 -3.06
C THR A 13 -0.21 10.46 -4.52
N PHE A 14 -1.17 10.38 -5.44
CA PHE A 14 -0.91 10.32 -6.88
C PHE A 14 -1.43 11.56 -7.57
N THR A 15 -0.70 12.03 -8.58
CA THR A 15 -1.15 13.14 -9.43
C THR A 15 -2.18 12.64 -10.44
N VAL A 16 -3.39 13.17 -10.38
CA VAL A 16 -4.46 12.81 -11.32
C VAL A 16 -4.27 13.54 -12.65
N HIS A 17 -4.12 12.79 -13.74
CA HIS A 17 -4.02 13.33 -15.10
C HIS A 17 -5.34 13.18 -15.85
N TYR A 18 -6.18 14.21 -15.79
CA TYR A 18 -7.52 14.22 -16.43
C TYR A 18 -7.47 14.28 -17.97
N LEU A 19 -6.38 14.78 -18.55
CA LEU A 19 -6.33 15.15 -19.98
C LEU A 19 -5.87 14.00 -20.90
N ARG A 20 -5.26 12.94 -20.36
CA ARG A 20 -4.72 11.81 -21.15
C ARG A 20 -4.80 10.50 -20.37
N GLY A 21 -5.89 9.76 -20.54
CA GLY A 21 -5.97 8.33 -20.20
C GLY A 21 -5.41 7.95 -18.83
N GLY A 22 -5.80 8.68 -17.78
CA GLY A 22 -5.48 8.31 -16.42
C GLY A 22 -6.20 7.01 -16.03
N TYR A 23 -5.63 6.31 -15.06
CA TYR A 23 -6.36 5.23 -14.39
C TYR A 23 -7.57 5.80 -13.65
N ASP A 24 -8.63 5.00 -13.58
CA ASP A 24 -9.78 5.32 -12.75
C ASP A 24 -9.34 5.38 -11.29
N THR A 25 -9.66 6.47 -10.60
CA THR A 25 -9.27 6.69 -9.20
C THR A 25 -9.85 5.62 -8.29
N ASP A 26 -11.10 5.21 -8.53
CA ASP A 26 -11.77 4.21 -7.69
C ASP A 26 -11.11 2.84 -7.88
N GLN A 27 -10.72 2.51 -9.12
CA GLN A 27 -9.99 1.27 -9.40
C GLN A 27 -8.59 1.26 -8.79
N VAL A 28 -7.91 2.41 -8.76
CA VAL A 28 -6.59 2.54 -8.14
C VAL A 28 -6.72 2.40 -6.63
N ASP A 29 -7.72 3.03 -6.01
CA ASP A 29 -7.96 2.93 -4.57
C ASP A 29 -8.30 1.49 -4.15
N ASP A 30 -9.15 0.79 -4.90
CA ASP A 30 -9.47 -0.62 -4.68
C ASP A 30 -8.22 -1.53 -4.73
N LEU A 31 -7.29 -1.22 -5.64
CA LEU A 31 -6.03 -1.96 -5.76
C LEU A 31 -5.10 -1.63 -4.58
N LEU A 32 -5.03 -0.36 -4.17
CA LEU A 32 -4.23 0.09 -3.04
C LEU A 32 -4.72 -0.54 -1.73
N ASP A 33 -6.03 -0.69 -1.55
CA ASP A 33 -6.61 -1.36 -0.39
C ASP A 33 -6.23 -2.84 -0.35
N GLN A 34 -6.27 -3.54 -1.48
CA GLN A 34 -5.82 -4.94 -1.57
C GLN A 34 -4.32 -5.09 -1.30
N ALA A 35 -3.51 -4.18 -1.85
CA ALA A 35 -2.07 -4.14 -1.60
C ALA A 35 -1.77 -3.86 -0.12
N ALA A 36 -2.48 -2.91 0.49
CA ALA A 36 -2.36 -2.57 1.91
C ALA A 36 -2.73 -3.74 2.80
N ALA A 37 -3.83 -4.46 2.50
CA ALA A 37 -4.24 -5.66 3.24
C ALA A 37 -3.15 -6.74 3.18
N THR A 38 -2.60 -7.01 2.00
CA THR A 38 -1.52 -8.01 1.82
C THR A 38 -0.28 -7.60 2.60
N ILE A 39 0.12 -6.34 2.51
CA ILE A 39 1.32 -5.83 3.16
C ILE A 39 1.14 -5.77 4.69
N ALA A 40 -0.07 -5.54 5.19
CA ALA A 40 -0.39 -5.62 6.61
C ALA A 40 -0.21 -7.03 7.16
N VAL A 41 -0.66 -8.05 6.42
CA VAL A 41 -0.46 -9.47 6.81
C VAL A 41 1.03 -9.81 6.88
N LEU A 42 1.79 -9.48 5.82
CA LEU A 42 3.24 -9.73 5.78
C LEU A 42 3.99 -8.95 6.88
N TRP A 43 3.56 -7.72 7.19
CA TRP A 43 4.14 -6.95 8.28
C TRP A 43 3.88 -7.55 9.65
N ALA A 44 2.68 -8.08 9.88
CA ALA A 44 2.33 -8.73 11.14
C ALA A 44 3.18 -10.00 11.36
N GLU A 45 3.40 -10.78 10.30
CA GLU A 45 4.31 -11.94 10.34
C GLU A 45 5.75 -11.51 10.66
N LEU A 46 6.28 -10.51 9.96
CA LEU A 46 7.63 -9.99 10.21
C LEU A 46 7.79 -9.39 11.61
N GLN A 47 6.77 -8.70 12.14
CA GLN A 47 6.79 -8.19 13.52
C GLN A 47 6.81 -9.33 14.55
N THR A 48 6.10 -10.42 14.28
CA THR A 48 6.08 -11.61 15.14
C THR A 48 7.49 -12.19 15.23
N TYR A 49 8.19 -12.36 14.11
CA TYR A 49 9.58 -12.83 14.10
C TYR A 49 10.55 -11.88 14.80
N ARG A 50 10.33 -10.56 14.67
CA ARG A 50 11.21 -9.54 15.28
C ARG A 50 11.10 -9.49 16.81
N ASN A 51 9.97 -9.89 17.40
CA ASN A 51 9.74 -9.85 18.85
C ASN A 51 10.17 -11.14 19.58
N THR A 52 10.69 -12.13 18.87
CA THR A 52 11.10 -13.45 19.42
C THR A 52 12.62 -13.65 19.56
N ILE A 53 13.42 -12.58 19.56
CA ILE A 53 14.87 -12.62 19.84
C ILE A 53 15.18 -11.70 21.01
#